data_AF-A0A2V8S377-F1
#
_entry.id   AF-A0A2V8S377-F1
#
_cell.length_a   1.000
_cell.length_b   1.000
_cell.length_c   1.000
_cell.angle_alpha   90.00
_cell.angle_beta   90.00
_cell.angle_gamma   90.00
#
_symmetry.space_group_name_H-M   'P 1'
#
loop_
_entity.id
_entity.type
_entity.pdbx_description
1 polymer ?
#
loop_
_entity_poly.entity_id
_entity_poly.type
_entity_poly.pdbx_seq_one_letter_code
_entity_poly.pdbx_strand_id
1 'polypeptide(L)'
;MRTLRPALAEKLRTARLALDRATCENIIALCKQYLALLAEYRSELYSLPDTLELNPRSKTSSRAEVNANRKAVRAAIEHTTREREWAEALILSFTAISGYGAVETLSRQKHRGRADWRLSASGASYSDAASSERMTIQEAVETASLLRREAHVARNASAAGAGRITPPDIPKPELELW
;
A
#
# COMPACT_ATOMS: atom_id res chain seq x y z
N MET A 1 -26.87 14.37 -10.73
CA MET A 1 -26.21 13.13 -11.21
C MET A 1 -24.78 13.14 -10.71
N ARG A 2 -24.40 12.23 -9.80
CA ARG A 2 -23.02 12.07 -9.35
C ARG A 2 -22.41 10.91 -10.14
N THR A 3 -21.75 11.25 -11.24
CA THR A 3 -20.80 10.33 -11.87
C THR A 3 -19.70 10.00 -10.87
N LEU A 4 -19.17 8.77 -10.92
CA LEU A 4 -17.93 8.42 -10.23
C LEU A 4 -16.92 9.52 -10.55
N ARG A 5 -16.43 10.28 -9.56
CA ARG A 5 -15.68 11.50 -9.92
C ARG A 5 -14.44 11.07 -10.69
N PRO A 6 -14.29 11.41 -11.99
CA PRO A 6 -13.09 11.04 -12.75
C PRO A 6 -11.83 11.60 -12.08
N ALA A 7 -11.99 12.72 -11.36
CA ALA A 7 -10.98 13.30 -10.49
C ALA A 7 -10.52 12.36 -9.36
N LEU A 8 -11.39 11.52 -8.78
CA LEU A 8 -11.04 10.61 -7.68
C LEU A 8 -10.26 9.38 -8.20
N ALA A 9 -10.69 8.81 -9.32
CA ALA A 9 -9.95 7.73 -9.99
C ALA A 9 -8.54 8.20 -10.42
N GLU A 10 -8.44 9.42 -10.93
CA GLU A 10 -7.16 10.02 -11.30
C GLU A 10 -6.27 10.31 -10.08
N LYS A 11 -6.86 10.75 -8.95
CA LYS A 11 -6.14 10.89 -7.68
C LYS A 11 -5.61 9.55 -7.17
N LEU A 12 -6.38 8.46 -7.28
CA LEU A 12 -5.93 7.12 -6.90
C LEU A 12 -4.75 6.67 -7.76
N ARG A 13 -4.84 6.84 -9.08
CA ARG A 13 -3.74 6.54 -10.01
C ARG A 13 -2.48 7.34 -9.65
N THR A 14 -2.64 8.64 -9.42
CA THR A 14 -1.54 9.53 -9.02
C THR A 14 -0.91 9.09 -7.70
N ALA A 15 -1.73 8.75 -6.70
CA ALA A 15 -1.26 8.29 -5.40
C ALA A 15 -0.53 6.95 -5.49
N ARG A 16 -0.98 6.04 -6.36
CA ARG A 16 -0.28 4.78 -6.63
C ARG A 16 1.08 5.02 -7.27
N LEU A 17 1.17 5.89 -8.28
CA LEU A 17 2.44 6.28 -8.90
C LEU A 17 3.40 6.96 -7.89
N ALA A 18 2.86 7.74 -6.95
CA ALA A 18 3.64 8.32 -5.88
C ALA A 18 4.22 7.25 -4.93
N LEU A 19 3.45 6.19 -4.65
CA LEU A 19 3.94 5.03 -3.87
C LEU A 19 5.05 4.26 -4.58
N ASP A 20 4.94 4.10 -5.91
CA ASP A 20 6.00 3.44 -6.69
C ASP A 20 7.32 4.25 -6.68
N ARG A 21 7.23 5.56 -6.46
CA ARG A 21 8.37 6.49 -6.36
C ARG A 21 8.68 6.92 -4.91
N ALA A 22 8.11 6.22 -3.93
CA ALA A 22 8.27 6.59 -2.52
C ALA A 22 9.73 6.49 -2.06
N THR A 23 10.08 7.35 -1.11
CA THR A 23 11.35 7.27 -0.36
C THR A 23 11.13 6.57 0.97
N CYS A 24 12.21 6.15 1.63
CA CYS A 24 12.10 5.50 2.94
C CYS A 24 11.45 6.42 3.99
N GLU A 25 11.59 7.74 3.84
CA GLU A 25 11.02 8.75 4.74
C GLU A 25 9.51 8.91 4.56
N ASN A 26 9.01 8.92 3.32
CA ASN A 26 7.63 9.29 3.03
C ASN A 26 6.69 8.10 2.77
N ILE A 27 7.20 6.88 2.59
CA ILE A 27 6.40 5.72 2.17
C ILE A 27 5.21 5.43 3.09
N ILE A 28 5.38 5.55 4.41
CA ILE A 28 4.30 5.32 5.37
C ILE A 28 3.21 6.41 5.23
N ALA A 29 3.62 7.68 5.06
CA ALA A 29 2.68 8.77 4.89
C ALA A 29 1.89 8.63 3.59
N LEU A 30 2.56 8.27 2.49
CA LEU A 30 1.92 7.99 1.21
C LEU A 30 0.96 6.80 1.28
N CYS A 31 1.31 5.73 2.00
CA CYS A 31 0.40 4.59 2.19
C CYS A 31 -0.87 5.02 2.92
N LYS A 32 -0.75 5.83 3.98
CA LYS A 32 -1.91 6.36 4.72
C LYS A 32 -2.79 7.25 3.85
N GLN A 33 -2.19 8.12 3.04
CA GLN A 33 -2.94 8.95 2.08
C GLN A 33 -3.66 8.09 1.04
N TYR A 34 -2.99 7.07 0.51
CA TYR A 34 -3.59 6.12 -0.43
C TYR A 34 -4.76 5.35 0.19
N LEU A 35 -4.63 4.88 1.43
CA LEU A 35 -5.72 4.23 2.16
C LEU A 35 -6.94 5.14 2.36
N ALA A 36 -6.72 6.43 2.65
CA ALA A 36 -7.79 7.40 2.76
C ALA A 36 -8.53 7.59 1.43
N LEU A 37 -7.79 7.69 0.32
CA LEU A 37 -8.38 7.78 -1.03
C LEU A 37 -9.14 6.50 -1.42
N LEU A 38 -8.61 5.32 -1.09
CA LEU A 38 -9.29 4.04 -1.32
C LEU A 38 -10.59 3.95 -0.51
N ALA A 39 -10.62 4.49 0.70
CA ALA A 39 -11.83 4.55 1.51
C ALA A 39 -12.88 5.48 0.88
N GLU A 40 -12.49 6.68 0.44
CA GLU A 40 -13.36 7.62 -0.27
C GLU A 40 -13.93 6.98 -1.54
N TYR A 41 -13.07 6.34 -2.34
CA TYR A 41 -13.46 5.65 -3.56
C TYR A 41 -14.42 4.50 -3.31
N ARG A 42 -14.17 3.70 -2.27
CA ARG A 42 -15.07 2.60 -1.87
C ARG A 42 -16.43 3.13 -1.43
N SER A 43 -16.48 4.23 -0.69
CA SER A 43 -17.74 4.89 -0.33
C SER A 43 -18.51 5.38 -1.56
N GLU A 44 -17.82 5.96 -2.55
CA GLU A 44 -18.46 6.32 -3.82
C GLU A 44 -19.00 5.08 -4.54
N LEU A 45 -18.21 4.00 -4.65
CA LEU A 45 -18.64 2.74 -5.27
C LEU A 45 -19.89 2.15 -4.60
N TYR A 46 -20.03 2.23 -3.27
CA TYR A 46 -21.22 1.76 -2.56
C TYR A 46 -22.43 2.69 -2.72
N SER A 47 -22.21 3.98 -2.97
CA SER A 47 -23.29 4.89 -3.34
C SER A 47 -23.80 4.66 -4.77
N LEU A 48 -23.01 3.98 -5.61
CA LEU A 48 -23.43 3.68 -6.98
C LEU A 48 -24.65 2.76 -7.02
N PRO A 49 -24.72 1.60 -6.34
CA PRO A 49 -25.94 0.80 -6.25
C PRO A 49 -27.20 1.59 -5.86
N ASP A 50 -27.11 2.51 -4.90
CA ASP A 50 -28.23 3.37 -4.48
C ASP A 50 -28.63 4.41 -5.55
N THR A 51 -27.70 4.76 -6.46
CA THR A 51 -27.97 5.61 -7.64
C THR A 51 -28.22 4.82 -8.94
N LEU A 52 -27.87 3.54 -8.96
CA LEU A 52 -28.08 2.54 -10.01
C LEU A 52 -29.36 1.75 -9.74
N GLU A 53 -30.19 2.17 -8.79
CA GLU A 53 -31.63 2.00 -8.96
C GLU A 53 -31.94 2.52 -10.36
N LEU A 54 -32.22 1.64 -11.33
CA LEU A 54 -33.54 1.00 -11.40
C LEU A 54 -34.62 2.05 -11.23
N ASN A 55 -34.40 3.29 -11.68
CA ASN A 55 -35.48 4.21 -11.88
C ASN A 55 -36.35 3.54 -12.95
N PRO A 56 -37.55 3.01 -12.62
CA PRO A 56 -38.42 2.46 -13.67
C PRO A 56 -38.82 3.56 -14.68
N ARG A 57 -38.42 4.82 -14.43
CA ARG A 57 -38.56 5.97 -15.31
C ARG A 57 -37.37 6.24 -16.25
N SER A 58 -36.20 5.61 -16.11
CA SER A 58 -35.12 5.76 -17.10
C SER A 58 -35.33 4.77 -18.25
N LYS A 59 -35.96 5.25 -19.32
CA LYS A 59 -36.52 4.46 -20.44
C LYS A 59 -35.51 3.82 -21.40
N THR A 60 -34.21 3.76 -21.14
CA THR A 60 -33.23 3.46 -22.22
C THR A 60 -32.09 2.48 -21.92
N SER A 61 -31.78 2.08 -20.68
CA SER A 61 -30.68 1.13 -20.48
C SER A 61 -31.08 -0.33 -20.70
N SER A 62 -30.33 -1.02 -21.54
CA SER A 62 -30.54 -2.45 -21.79
C SER A 62 -30.21 -3.27 -20.54
N ARG A 63 -30.87 -4.43 -20.37
CA ARG A 63 -30.54 -5.38 -19.29
C ARG A 63 -29.06 -5.82 -19.32
N ALA A 64 -28.45 -5.82 -20.51
CA ALA A 64 -27.03 -6.11 -20.69
C ALA A 64 -26.14 -5.02 -20.08
N GLU A 65 -26.45 -3.73 -20.29
CA GLU A 65 -25.71 -2.61 -19.67
C GLU A 65 -25.80 -2.62 -18.15
N VAL A 66 -27.00 -2.84 -17.59
CA VAL A 66 -27.18 -2.91 -16.14
C VAL A 66 -26.34 -4.05 -15.53
N ASN A 67 -26.31 -5.21 -16.19
CA ASN A 67 -25.49 -6.33 -15.76
C ASN A 67 -23.99 -6.06 -15.91
N ALA A 68 -23.57 -5.40 -16.99
CA ALA A 68 -22.18 -5.00 -17.21
C ALA A 68 -21.72 -4.00 -16.14
N ASN A 69 -22.54 -3.00 -15.82
CA ASN A 69 -22.27 -2.01 -14.77
C ASN A 69 -22.15 -2.65 -13.39
N ARG A 70 -23.05 -3.56 -13.03
CA ARG A 70 -22.95 -4.32 -11.77
C ARG A 70 -21.66 -5.14 -11.69
N LYS A 71 -21.25 -5.77 -12.79
CA LYS A 71 -20.01 -6.53 -12.87
C LYS A 71 -18.78 -5.61 -12.70
N ALA A 72 -18.78 -4.45 -13.36
CA ALA A 72 -17.71 -3.46 -13.25
C ALA A 72 -17.59 -2.90 -11.82
N VAL A 73 -18.70 -2.53 -11.18
CA VAL A 73 -18.71 -2.06 -9.79
C VAL A 73 -18.19 -3.13 -8.84
N ARG A 74 -18.62 -4.38 -9.00
CA ARG A 74 -18.11 -5.50 -8.18
C ARG A 74 -16.60 -5.68 -8.35
N ALA A 75 -16.11 -5.68 -9.59
CA ALA A 75 -14.68 -5.80 -9.87
C ALA A 75 -13.87 -4.63 -9.27
N ALA A 76 -14.40 -3.40 -9.34
CA ALA A 76 -13.77 -2.23 -8.73
C ALA A 76 -13.72 -2.33 -7.19
N ILE A 77 -14.79 -2.83 -6.54
CA ILE A 77 -14.81 -3.07 -5.09
C ILE A 77 -13.76 -4.12 -4.71
N GLU A 78 -13.70 -5.26 -5.41
CA GLU A 78 -12.72 -6.32 -5.17
C GLU A 78 -11.28 -5.83 -5.36
N HIS A 79 -11.03 -5.05 -6.42
CA HIS A 79 -9.73 -4.41 -6.64
C HIS A 79 -9.36 -3.47 -5.49
N THR A 80 -10.28 -2.60 -5.08
CA THR A 80 -10.05 -1.63 -3.99
C THR A 80 -9.79 -2.34 -2.66
N THR A 81 -10.45 -3.49 -2.39
CA THR A 81 -10.15 -4.31 -1.20
C THR A 81 -8.71 -4.82 -1.22
N ARG A 82 -8.27 -5.42 -2.34
CA ARG A 82 -6.90 -5.96 -2.47
C ARG A 82 -5.84 -4.88 -2.31
N GLU A 83 -6.07 -3.71 -2.92
CA GLU A 83 -5.16 -2.57 -2.80
C GLU A 83 -5.06 -2.04 -1.37
N ARG A 84 -6.18 -2.03 -0.65
CA ARG A 84 -6.22 -1.68 0.77
C ARG A 84 -5.40 -2.66 1.61
N GLU A 85 -5.67 -3.95 1.47
CA GLU A 85 -4.96 -5.01 2.20
C GLU A 85 -3.44 -4.95 1.94
N TRP A 86 -3.05 -4.73 0.69
CA TRP A 86 -1.64 -4.53 0.32
C TRP A 86 -1.02 -3.33 1.03
N ALA A 87 -1.68 -2.17 1.02
CA ALA A 87 -1.15 -0.96 1.65
C ALA A 87 -1.09 -1.07 3.19
N GLU A 88 -2.09 -1.73 3.81
CA GLU A 88 -2.09 -2.02 5.25
C GLU A 88 -0.95 -2.98 5.63
N ALA A 89 -0.80 -4.08 4.89
CA ALA A 89 0.29 -5.04 5.11
C ALA A 89 1.66 -4.37 4.94
N LEU A 90 1.80 -3.45 3.98
CA LEU A 90 3.03 -2.71 3.76
C LEU A 90 3.37 -1.82 4.97
N ILE A 91 2.41 -1.05 5.49
CA ILE A 91 2.62 -0.25 6.72
C ILE A 91 3.03 -1.17 7.88
N LEU A 92 2.29 -2.25 8.11
CA LEU A 92 2.57 -3.18 9.21
C LEU A 92 3.97 -3.78 9.12
N SER A 93 4.46 -4.07 7.90
CA SER A 93 5.82 -4.59 7.71
C SER A 93 6.92 -3.64 8.23
N PHE A 94 6.64 -2.34 8.28
CA PHE A 94 7.54 -1.30 8.78
C PHE A 94 7.30 -0.94 10.24
N THR A 95 6.08 -1.02 10.74
CA THR A 95 5.73 -0.50 12.08
C THR A 95 5.53 -1.58 13.13
N ALA A 96 5.09 -2.79 12.74
CA ALA A 96 4.83 -3.89 13.66
C ALA A 96 6.07 -4.78 13.85
N ILE A 97 7.19 -4.17 14.28
CA ILE A 97 8.46 -4.87 14.47
C ILE A 97 8.64 -5.18 15.96
N SER A 98 8.72 -6.47 16.31
CA SER A 98 9.10 -6.91 17.65
C SER A 98 10.61 -6.80 17.87
N GLY A 99 11.09 -6.85 19.12
CA GLY A 99 12.53 -6.89 19.40
C GLY A 99 13.26 -8.03 18.68
N TYR A 100 12.63 -9.21 18.57
CA TYR A 100 13.18 -10.34 17.80
C TYR A 100 13.20 -10.04 16.29
N GLY A 101 12.11 -9.47 15.76
CA GLY A 101 12.06 -9.06 14.36
C GLY A 101 13.06 -7.95 14.02
N ALA A 102 13.40 -7.11 15.00
CA ALA A 102 14.41 -6.07 14.86
C ALA A 102 15.81 -6.68 14.70
N VAL A 103 16.24 -7.55 15.63
CA VAL A 103 17.56 -8.20 15.54
C VAL A 103 17.70 -9.09 14.32
N GLU A 104 16.62 -9.77 13.91
CA GLU A 104 16.61 -10.54 12.65
C GLU A 104 16.86 -9.62 11.43
N THR A 105 16.21 -8.45 11.40
CA THR A 105 16.38 -7.46 10.33
C THR A 105 17.81 -6.93 10.31
N LEU A 106 18.35 -6.55 11.47
CA LEU A 106 19.72 -6.05 11.62
C LEU A 106 20.73 -7.08 11.12
N SER A 107 20.59 -8.34 11.52
CA SER A 107 21.44 -9.45 11.07
C SER A 107 21.35 -9.69 9.58
N ARG A 108 20.12 -9.76 9.04
CA ARG A 108 19.88 -10.02 7.61
C ARG A 108 20.45 -8.92 6.72
N GLN A 109 20.36 -7.67 7.14
CA GLN A 109 20.89 -6.51 6.42
C GLN A 109 22.36 -6.23 6.74
N LYS A 110 23.01 -7.08 7.54
CA LYS A 110 24.39 -6.88 8.01
C LYS A 110 24.62 -5.48 8.57
N HIS A 111 23.70 -4.99 9.41
CA HIS A 111 23.81 -3.65 9.98
C HIS A 111 25.15 -3.50 10.71
N ARG A 112 25.91 -2.43 10.39
CA ARG A 112 27.30 -2.22 10.81
C ARG A 112 28.27 -3.34 10.42
N GLY A 113 27.99 -4.06 9.33
CA GLY A 113 28.80 -5.18 8.86
C GLY A 113 28.64 -6.46 9.68
N ARG A 114 27.67 -6.52 10.60
CA ARG A 114 27.48 -7.63 11.55
C ARG A 114 26.19 -8.40 11.27
N ALA A 115 26.28 -9.73 11.31
CA ALA A 115 25.17 -10.65 11.05
C ALA A 115 24.72 -11.42 12.31
N ASP A 116 25.36 -11.17 13.45
CA ASP A 116 25.22 -11.89 14.71
C ASP A 116 24.49 -11.07 15.77
N TRP A 117 23.59 -10.17 15.38
CA TRP A 117 22.78 -9.41 16.31
C TRP A 117 21.90 -10.33 17.15
N ARG A 118 21.88 -10.10 18.47
CA ARG A 118 21.12 -10.87 19.45
C ARG A 118 20.29 -9.94 20.33
N LEU A 119 19.14 -10.44 20.74
CA LEU A 119 18.28 -9.78 21.71
C LEU A 119 18.60 -10.26 23.12
N SER A 120 18.68 -9.32 24.06
CA SER A 120 18.84 -9.56 25.50
C SER A 120 17.85 -8.70 26.29
N ALA A 121 17.67 -8.98 27.59
CA ALA A 121 16.85 -8.16 28.48
C ALA A 121 17.27 -6.69 28.50
N SER A 122 18.55 -6.43 28.27
CA SER A 122 19.17 -5.10 28.22
C SER A 122 19.19 -4.46 26.83
N GLY A 123 18.60 -5.09 25.81
CA GLY A 123 18.54 -4.56 24.45
C GLY A 123 19.18 -5.45 23.39
N ALA A 124 19.37 -4.90 22.20
CA ALA A 124 20.00 -5.57 21.06
C ALA A 124 21.50 -5.30 21.05
N SER A 125 22.29 -6.33 20.80
CA SER A 125 23.75 -6.22 20.72
C SER A 125 24.33 -7.30 19.82
N TYR A 126 25.51 -7.07 19.30
CA TYR A 126 26.36 -8.10 18.71
C TYR A 126 27.62 -8.25 19.59
N SER A 127 28.30 -9.39 19.48
CA SER A 127 29.53 -9.62 20.24
C SER A 127 30.74 -9.21 19.41
N ASP A 128 31.60 -8.36 19.96
CA ASP A 128 32.95 -8.10 19.44
C ASP A 128 33.94 -8.13 20.61
N ALA A 129 35.17 -8.56 20.32
CA ALA A 129 36.23 -8.68 21.32
C ALA A 129 36.71 -7.32 21.85
N ALA A 130 36.43 -6.23 21.14
CA ALA A 130 36.93 -4.88 21.45
C ALA A 130 35.85 -3.89 21.92
N SER A 131 34.56 -4.12 21.64
CA SER A 131 33.47 -3.25 22.11
C SER A 131 32.12 -3.96 22.03
N SER A 132 31.32 -3.85 23.09
CA SER A 132 29.92 -4.28 23.09
C SER A 132 29.05 -3.08 22.76
N GLU A 133 28.85 -2.81 21.47
CA GLU A 133 27.85 -1.82 21.08
C GLU A 133 26.45 -2.40 21.35
N ARG A 134 25.65 -1.63 22.10
CA ARG A 134 24.33 -2.04 22.54
C ARG A 134 23.33 -0.95 22.18
N MET A 135 22.21 -1.38 21.62
CA MET A 135 21.05 -0.55 21.36
C MET A 135 19.96 -0.94 22.35
N THR A 136 19.19 0.02 22.81
CA THR A 136 17.91 -0.25 23.45
C THR A 136 17.00 -1.02 22.47
N ILE A 137 15.98 -1.69 23.00
CA ILE A 137 15.00 -2.39 22.15
C ILE A 137 14.32 -1.40 21.20
N GLN A 138 14.04 -0.19 21.67
CA GLN A 138 13.40 0.86 20.89
C GLN A 138 14.27 1.30 19.72
N GLU A 139 15.54 1.63 19.96
CA GLU A 139 16.49 2.02 18.91
C GLU A 139 16.66 0.91 17.87
N ALA A 140 16.72 -0.35 18.31
CA ALA A 140 16.80 -1.50 17.41
C ALA A 140 15.56 -1.62 16.52
N VAL A 141 14.36 -1.42 17.08
CA VAL A 141 13.09 -1.44 16.34
C VAL A 141 13.01 -0.29 15.34
N GLU A 142 13.40 0.92 15.73
CA GLU A 142 13.42 2.09 14.84
C GLU A 142 14.42 1.91 13.69
N THR A 143 15.61 1.39 13.99
CA THR A 143 16.64 1.10 12.99
C THR A 143 16.18 0.01 12.04
N ALA A 144 15.59 -1.07 12.56
CA ALA A 144 15.01 -2.12 11.72
C ALA A 144 13.87 -1.60 10.83
N SER A 145 13.03 -0.70 11.34
CA SER A 145 11.97 -0.04 10.57
C SER A 145 12.54 0.75 9.41
N LEU A 146 13.60 1.54 9.64
CA LEU A 146 14.29 2.29 8.60
C LEU A 146 14.90 1.34 7.54
N LEU A 147 15.66 0.33 7.97
CA LEU A 147 16.30 -0.63 7.06
C LEU A 147 15.29 -1.39 6.19
N ARG A 148 14.12 -1.76 6.74
CA ARG A 148 13.05 -2.41 5.95
C ARG A 148 12.49 -1.48 4.88
N ARG A 149 12.32 -0.19 5.20
CA ARG A 149 11.84 0.82 4.23
C ARG A 149 12.87 1.05 3.14
N GLU A 150 14.14 1.21 3.49
CA GLU A 150 15.24 1.32 2.51
C GLU A 150 15.31 0.10 1.58
N ALA A 151 15.27 -1.10 2.16
CA ALA A 151 15.28 -2.34 1.38
C ALA A 151 14.04 -2.49 0.49
N HIS A 152 12.88 -1.95 0.89
CA HIS A 152 11.69 -1.92 0.05
C HIS A 152 11.86 -0.96 -1.14
N VAL A 153 12.31 0.28 -0.87
CA VAL A 153 12.55 1.30 -1.91
C VAL A 153 13.59 0.84 -2.92
N ALA A 154 14.69 0.24 -2.45
CA ALA A 154 15.72 -0.32 -3.34
C ALA A 154 15.14 -1.40 -4.26
N ARG A 155 14.33 -2.33 -3.73
CA ARG A 155 13.66 -3.37 -4.52
C ARG A 155 12.69 -2.79 -5.56
N ASN A 156 11.91 -1.79 -5.18
CA ASN A 156 10.99 -1.12 -6.11
C ASN A 156 11.75 -0.39 -7.23
N ALA A 157 12.84 0.32 -6.91
CA ALA A 157 13.67 0.98 -7.89
C ALA A 157 14.30 -0.02 -8.88
N SER A 158 14.79 -1.18 -8.40
CA SER A 158 15.29 -2.25 -9.27
C SER A 158 14.19 -2.85 -10.16
N ALA A 159 12.97 -3.01 -9.65
CA ALA A 159 11.84 -3.49 -10.44
C ALA A 159 11.39 -2.49 -11.52
N ALA A 160 11.48 -1.19 -11.24
CA ALA A 160 11.23 -0.12 -12.19
C ALA A 160 12.26 -0.10 -13.33
N GLY A 161 13.55 -0.27 -13.02
CA GLY A 161 14.63 -0.35 -14.00
C GLY A 161 14.57 -1.60 -14.89
N ALA A 162 13.96 -2.69 -14.40
CA ALA A 162 13.78 -3.94 -15.14
C ALA A 162 12.52 -3.97 -16.03
N GLY A 163 11.86 -2.82 -16.26
CA GLY A 163 10.71 -2.71 -17.17
C GLY A 163 9.43 -3.38 -16.66
N ARG A 164 9.29 -3.60 -15.35
CA ARG A 164 8.21 -4.42 -14.77
C ARG A 164 7.02 -3.65 -14.19
N ILE A 165 6.93 -2.34 -14.40
CA ILE A 165 5.81 -1.53 -13.90
C ILE A 165 4.91 -1.14 -15.07
N THR A 166 4.03 -2.05 -15.48
CA THR A 166 2.72 -1.60 -15.94
C THR A 166 1.89 -1.38 -14.67
N PRO A 167 1.44 -0.16 -14.38
CA PRO A 167 0.48 0.02 -13.29
C PRO A 167 -0.73 -0.90 -13.57
N PRO A 168 -1.28 -1.59 -12.55
CA PRO A 168 -2.49 -2.35 -12.74
C PRO A 168 -3.55 -1.40 -13.31
N ASP A 169 -4.14 -1.81 -14.42
CA ASP A 169 -5.18 -1.05 -15.11
C ASP A 169 -6.36 -0.96 -14.15
N ILE A 170 -6.47 0.17 -13.42
CA ILE A 170 -7.63 0.43 -12.57
C ILE A 170 -8.79 0.47 -13.55
N PRO A 171 -9.73 -0.50 -13.50
CA PRO A 171 -10.81 -0.52 -14.47
C PRO A 171 -11.57 0.79 -14.31
N LYS A 172 -11.43 1.68 -15.30
CA LYS A 172 -12.31 2.83 -15.43
C LYS A 172 -13.69 2.24 -15.66
N PRO A 173 -14.69 2.50 -14.81
CA PRO A 173 -16.05 2.40 -15.28
C PRO A 173 -16.17 3.49 -16.34
N GLU A 174 -16.07 3.13 -17.61
CA GLU A 174 -16.36 4.01 -18.74
C GLU A 174 -17.85 4.36 -18.68
N LEU A 175 -18.17 5.36 -17.86
CA LEU A 175 -19.45 6.05 -17.86
C LEU A 175 -19.37 7.19 -18.88
N GLU A 176 -19.12 6.85 -20.14
CA GLU A 176 -19.45 7.71 -21.26
C GLU A 176 -20.82 7.30 -21.78
N LEU A 177 -21.86 7.92 -21.23
CA LEU A 177 -23.20 7.91 -21.79
C LEU A 177 -23.50 9.33 -22.25
N TRP A 178 -23.61 9.48 -23.57
CA TRP A 178 -24.30 10.62 -24.20
C TRP A 178 -25.79 10.57 -23.87
#